data_AF-E4ZZJ0-F1
#
_entry.id   AF-E4ZZJ0-F1
#
_cell.length_a   1.000
_cell.length_b   1.000
_cell.length_c   1.000
_cell.angle_alpha   90.00
_cell.angle_beta   90.00
_cell.angle_gamma   90.00
#
_symmetry.space_group_name_H-M   'P 1'
#
loop_
_entity.id
_entity.type
_entity.pdbx_description
1 polymer ?
#
loop_
_entity_poly.entity_id
_entity_poly.type
_entity_poly.pdbx_seq_one_letter_code
_entity_poly.pdbx_strand_id
1 'polypeptide(L)'
;MGDSVSALYASGMHCEGEFTEGANEEPLFLRESRRRIYAAVYRSDKTLAVFFGRPPMMGWRYSDRRQQLDVSDEAIASDDPNLLNEQLSRLDSAGWNMDRRTYPASYIRVRCQLAVFKERLLEQSLAGVKDSDVIRNIQAISAECTAWWEALPTHLRYETYSEEEAWIGLGAGMTVRLISAYLEYLHLLFQTQRLLHRQTQQALPVLLEISLKLLSTSLVSTKPNNRVYETRRHFPTVVLFYCFPAAGLLALELRRCTIEGVSLPSTVTRADVIRNLSVLTSCLEWIVLPGDGNSKLCSELNKMLAKVLDEVLNYEPPVNGALGNGEDLAGSGQGFFDMPTIDGLEPIPTQAEDFLDWLHDATWNNPDLDKEDHLTEIIIHSKHSILAFPGLSLLLPLVTLAWDRIVCYQRSLEPFDTTEEASSTVYAGGVAASAYCGKEDVEVRAAVLEGLFDDMADYDPR
;
A
#
# COMPACT_ATOMS: atom_id res chain seq x y z
N MET A 1 11.02 5.61 7.74
CA MET A 1 11.01 4.23 7.19
C MET A 1 12.38 3.57 7.21
N GLY A 2 13.42 4.17 6.61
CA GLY A 2 14.79 3.61 6.69
C GLY A 2 15.26 3.38 8.13
N ASP A 3 14.98 4.33 9.03
CA ASP A 3 15.29 4.20 10.46
C ASP A 3 14.51 3.07 11.13
N SER A 4 13.22 2.91 10.78
CA SER A 4 12.36 1.86 11.32
C SER A 4 12.87 0.47 10.93
N VAL A 5 13.29 0.29 9.67
CA VAL A 5 13.89 -0.96 9.18
C VAL A 5 15.22 -1.21 9.89
N SER A 6 16.07 -0.19 10.01
CA SER A 6 17.37 -0.30 10.68
C SER A 6 17.22 -0.68 12.16
N ALA A 7 16.28 -0.06 12.88
CA ALA A 7 15.98 -0.37 14.28
C ALA A 7 15.40 -1.79 14.45
N LEU A 8 14.54 -2.24 13.51
CA LEU A 8 14.00 -3.59 13.51
C LEU A 8 15.12 -4.64 13.33
N TYR A 9 16.07 -4.40 12.41
CA TYR A 9 17.22 -5.27 12.25
C TYR A 9 18.14 -5.24 13.48
N ALA A 10 18.47 -4.05 13.98
CA ALA A 10 19.35 -3.87 15.14
C ALA A 10 18.80 -4.53 16.43
N SER A 11 17.48 -4.55 16.59
CA SER A 11 16.82 -5.19 17.74
C SER A 11 16.62 -6.70 17.58
N GLY A 12 17.02 -7.30 16.46
CA GLY A 12 16.82 -8.73 16.20
C GLY A 12 15.36 -9.12 15.95
N MET A 13 14.46 -8.16 15.71
CA MET A 13 13.03 -8.43 15.53
C MET A 13 12.70 -9.25 14.27
N HIS A 14 13.65 -9.45 13.35
CA HIS A 14 13.54 -10.34 12.19
C HIS A 14 13.87 -11.81 12.50
N CYS A 15 14.49 -12.10 13.65
CA CYS A 15 14.92 -13.44 14.06
C CYS A 15 14.02 -14.04 15.14
N GLU A 16 13.50 -15.24 14.94
CA GLU A 16 12.64 -15.95 15.89
C GLU A 16 13.23 -17.28 16.38
N GLY A 17 13.97 -18.03 15.54
CA GLY A 17 14.39 -19.40 15.82
C GLY A 17 15.25 -19.61 17.08
N GLU A 18 16.02 -18.59 17.50
CA GLU A 18 16.85 -18.66 18.72
C GLU A 18 16.04 -18.48 20.03
N PHE A 19 14.79 -18.03 19.95
CA PHE A 19 13.97 -17.63 21.10
C PHE A 19 12.76 -18.54 21.37
N THR A 20 12.54 -19.55 20.53
CA THR A 20 11.39 -20.47 20.62
C THR A 20 11.68 -21.76 21.38
N GLU A 21 12.95 -22.12 21.58
CA GLU A 21 13.34 -23.38 22.22
C GLU A 21 14.50 -23.14 23.22
N GLY A 22 14.30 -23.41 24.51
CA GLY A 22 15.35 -23.34 25.52
C GLY A 22 14.92 -22.74 26.87
N ALA A 23 15.89 -22.50 27.75
CA ALA A 23 15.66 -21.96 29.11
C ALA A 23 15.28 -20.47 29.14
N ASN A 24 15.43 -19.75 28.02
CA ASN A 24 15.10 -18.34 27.84
C ASN A 24 13.98 -18.16 26.79
N GLU A 25 12.92 -18.97 26.88
CA GLU A 25 11.79 -18.86 25.95
C GLU A 25 11.15 -17.46 26.04
N GLU A 26 11.00 -16.81 24.88
CA GLU A 26 10.33 -15.53 24.81
C GLU A 26 8.85 -15.67 25.20
N PRO A 27 8.33 -14.87 26.17
CA PRO A 27 6.93 -14.88 26.52
C PRO A 27 6.03 -14.63 25.31
N LEU A 28 4.92 -15.35 25.20
CA LEU A 28 4.05 -15.32 24.01
C LEU A 28 3.60 -13.91 23.65
N PHE A 29 3.24 -13.08 24.64
CA PHE A 29 2.81 -11.70 24.38
C PHE A 29 3.90 -10.88 23.67
N LEU A 30 5.16 -11.07 24.05
CA LEU A 30 6.30 -10.36 23.47
C LEU A 30 6.57 -10.89 22.05
N ARG A 31 6.48 -12.22 21.87
CA ARG A 31 6.62 -12.89 20.57
C ARG A 31 5.58 -12.38 19.57
N GLU A 32 4.31 -12.38 19.94
CA GLU A 32 3.21 -11.89 19.10
C GLU A 32 3.31 -10.39 18.83
N SER A 33 3.77 -9.60 19.80
CA SER A 33 4.03 -8.17 19.63
C SER A 33 5.15 -7.91 18.63
N ARG A 34 6.25 -8.67 18.68
CA ARG A 34 7.34 -8.57 17.70
C ARG A 34 6.91 -9.01 16.31
N ARG A 35 6.15 -10.11 16.20
CA ARG A 35 5.53 -10.55 14.93
C ARG A 35 4.63 -9.46 14.36
N ARG A 36 3.87 -8.74 15.19
CA ARG A 36 3.05 -7.58 14.77
C ARG A 36 3.88 -6.49 14.13
N ILE A 37 4.89 -6.03 14.87
CA ILE A 37 5.76 -4.93 14.45
C ILE A 37 6.49 -5.31 13.17
N TYR A 38 7.03 -6.52 13.11
CA TYR A 38 7.67 -7.04 11.91
C TYR A 38 6.71 -7.01 10.71
N ALA A 39 5.53 -7.59 10.84
CA ALA A 39 4.54 -7.63 9.76
C ALA A 39 4.12 -6.23 9.30
N ALA A 40 3.97 -5.28 10.23
CA ALA A 40 3.63 -3.89 9.91
C ALA A 40 4.75 -3.21 9.11
N VAL A 41 6.00 -3.23 9.60
CA VAL A 41 7.14 -2.60 8.92
C VAL A 41 7.41 -3.28 7.57
N TYR A 42 7.36 -4.61 7.53
CA TYR A 42 7.55 -5.40 6.32
C TYR A 42 6.50 -5.03 5.25
N ARG A 43 5.22 -4.98 5.61
CA ARG A 43 4.14 -4.52 4.70
C ARG A 43 4.37 -3.09 4.22
N SER A 44 4.66 -2.14 5.11
CA SER A 44 4.87 -0.74 4.75
C SER A 44 6.03 -0.59 3.77
N ASP A 45 7.15 -1.28 4.01
CA ASP A 45 8.30 -1.29 3.11
C ASP A 45 7.90 -1.74 1.69
N LYS A 46 7.09 -2.80 1.56
CA LYS A 46 6.68 -3.32 0.23
C LYS A 46 5.70 -2.40 -0.45
N THR A 47 4.75 -1.83 0.28
CA THR A 47 3.84 -0.84 -0.27
C THR A 47 4.62 0.37 -0.81
N LEU A 48 5.62 0.85 -0.07
CA LEU A 48 6.47 1.95 -0.53
C LEU A 48 7.41 1.53 -1.66
N ALA A 49 7.94 0.31 -1.65
CA ALA A 49 8.78 -0.21 -2.73
C ALA A 49 8.01 -0.27 -4.06
N VAL A 50 6.77 -0.78 -4.03
CA VAL A 50 5.84 -0.74 -5.17
C VAL A 50 5.59 0.71 -5.59
N PHE A 51 5.28 1.57 -4.63
CA PHE A 51 4.93 2.95 -4.94
C PHE A 51 6.09 3.73 -5.57
N PHE A 52 7.31 3.56 -5.07
CA PHE A 52 8.49 4.27 -5.57
C PHE A 52 9.23 3.54 -6.69
N GLY A 53 8.72 2.39 -7.16
CA GLY A 53 9.40 1.60 -8.18
C GLY A 53 10.82 1.16 -7.79
N ARG A 54 11.08 0.97 -6.50
CA ARG A 54 12.43 0.70 -5.96
C ARG A 54 12.51 -0.67 -5.30
N PRO A 55 13.73 -1.23 -5.13
CA PRO A 55 13.91 -2.42 -4.32
C PRO A 55 13.40 -2.22 -2.87
N PRO A 56 12.75 -3.24 -2.28
CA PRO A 56 12.38 -3.22 -0.86
C PRO A 56 13.62 -3.21 0.04
N MET A 57 13.52 -2.53 1.19
CA MET A 57 14.62 -2.46 2.18
C MET A 57 14.70 -3.71 3.04
N MET A 58 13.56 -4.37 3.30
CA MET A 58 13.52 -5.63 4.03
C MET A 58 13.40 -6.77 3.04
N GLY A 59 14.35 -7.71 3.05
CA GLY A 59 14.23 -8.93 2.26
C GLY A 59 13.61 -10.06 3.07
N TRP A 60 12.62 -10.78 2.52
CA TRP A 60 12.05 -11.96 3.20
C TRP A 60 13.12 -13.02 3.53
N ARG A 61 14.18 -13.09 2.71
CA ARG A 61 15.30 -14.03 2.84
C ARG A 61 16.17 -13.78 4.09
N TYR A 62 16.06 -12.61 4.71
CA TYR A 62 16.83 -12.22 5.89
C TYR A 62 15.99 -12.24 7.17
N SER A 63 14.92 -13.03 7.20
CA SER A 63 14.02 -13.16 8.35
C SER A 63 13.47 -14.58 8.42
N ASP A 64 13.47 -15.18 9.61
CA ASP A 64 12.75 -16.42 9.92
C ASP A 64 11.50 -16.16 10.80
N ARG A 65 11.20 -14.88 11.08
CA ARG A 65 10.02 -14.45 11.84
C ARG A 65 8.73 -15.01 11.23
N ARG A 66 7.94 -15.69 12.07
CA ARG A 66 6.67 -16.31 11.66
C ARG A 66 5.54 -15.28 11.63
N GLN A 67 4.45 -15.62 10.95
CA GLN A 67 3.22 -14.83 11.01
C GLN A 67 2.60 -14.88 12.40
N GLN A 68 1.91 -13.79 12.78
CA GLN A 68 1.17 -13.71 14.04
C GLN A 68 0.14 -14.83 14.16
N LEU A 69 -0.13 -15.32 15.36
CA LEU A 69 -1.28 -16.19 15.60
C LEU A 69 -2.57 -15.39 15.54
N ASP A 70 -3.63 -16.00 15.05
CA ASP A 70 -4.93 -15.36 14.91
C ASP A 70 -5.73 -15.41 16.23
N VAL A 71 -5.26 -14.64 17.20
CA VAL A 71 -5.74 -14.61 18.60
C VAL A 71 -6.16 -13.18 18.94
N SER A 72 -7.13 -13.03 19.83
CA SER A 72 -7.59 -11.71 20.27
C SER A 72 -6.52 -10.97 21.07
N ASP A 73 -6.50 -9.63 20.93
CA ASP A 73 -5.57 -8.79 21.67
C ASP A 73 -5.78 -8.87 23.18
N GLU A 74 -7.04 -8.99 23.60
CA GLU A 74 -7.42 -9.27 24.98
C GLU A 74 -6.78 -10.57 25.51
N ALA A 75 -6.83 -11.66 24.74
CA ALA A 75 -6.26 -12.93 25.19
C ALA A 75 -4.73 -12.89 25.25
N ILE A 76 -4.08 -12.17 24.35
CA ILE A 76 -2.61 -11.98 24.38
C ILE A 76 -2.18 -11.05 25.53
N ALA A 77 -3.01 -10.08 25.91
CA ALA A 77 -2.75 -9.13 26.99
C ALA A 77 -3.15 -9.65 28.39
N SER A 78 -3.97 -10.69 28.43
CA SER A 78 -4.60 -11.16 29.67
C SER A 78 -3.63 -11.88 30.59
N ASP A 79 -3.78 -11.64 31.89
CA ASP A 79 -3.13 -12.43 32.95
C ASP A 79 -3.85 -13.77 33.19
N ASP A 80 -5.01 -14.02 32.59
CA ASP A 80 -5.72 -15.30 32.67
C ASP A 80 -5.19 -16.32 31.63
N PRO A 81 -4.42 -17.34 32.07
CA PRO A 81 -3.88 -18.34 31.17
C PRO A 81 -4.98 -19.21 30.54
N ASN A 82 -6.18 -19.30 31.12
CA ASN A 82 -7.24 -20.15 30.59
C ASN A 82 -7.82 -19.57 29.30
N LEU A 83 -8.11 -18.26 29.29
CA LEU A 83 -8.58 -17.55 28.10
C LEU A 83 -7.61 -17.71 26.92
N LEU A 84 -6.31 -17.55 27.19
CA LEU A 84 -5.27 -17.69 26.17
C LEU A 84 -5.18 -19.13 25.65
N ASN A 85 -5.10 -20.12 26.54
CA ASN A 85 -5.01 -21.53 26.16
C ASN A 85 -6.24 -22.01 25.39
N GLU A 86 -7.43 -21.51 25.75
CA GLU A 86 -8.66 -21.80 25.02
C GLU A 86 -8.55 -21.32 23.56
N GLN A 87 -8.16 -20.08 23.31
CA GLN A 87 -8.02 -19.56 21.96
C GLN A 87 -6.91 -20.27 21.17
N LEU A 88 -5.76 -20.55 21.80
CA LEU A 88 -4.67 -21.31 21.18
C LEU A 88 -5.12 -22.71 20.75
N SER A 89 -5.96 -23.38 21.54
CA SER A 89 -6.47 -24.72 21.22
C SER A 89 -7.42 -24.76 20.01
N ARG A 90 -7.96 -23.60 19.61
CA ARG A 90 -8.90 -23.44 18.49
C ARG A 90 -8.24 -22.92 17.21
N LEU A 91 -6.92 -22.86 17.19
CA LEU A 91 -6.17 -22.54 15.99
C LEU A 91 -6.04 -23.78 15.09
N ASP A 92 -6.10 -23.56 13.78
CA ASP A 92 -5.72 -24.58 12.81
C ASP A 92 -4.18 -24.73 12.73
N SER A 93 -3.71 -25.66 11.90
CA SER A 93 -2.26 -25.90 11.71
C SER A 93 -1.51 -24.70 11.10
N ALA A 94 -2.21 -23.75 10.47
CA ALA A 94 -1.63 -22.54 9.93
C ALA A 94 -1.70 -21.37 10.93
N GLY A 95 -2.34 -21.53 12.08
CA GLY A 95 -2.52 -20.51 13.11
C GLY A 95 -3.71 -19.58 12.90
N TRP A 96 -4.71 -19.96 12.09
CA TRP A 96 -5.99 -19.26 11.94
C TRP A 96 -6.98 -19.70 13.00
N ASN A 97 -7.82 -18.79 13.48
CA ASN A 97 -8.91 -19.16 14.39
C ASN A 97 -10.02 -19.90 13.65
N MET A 98 -10.58 -20.93 14.29
CA MET A 98 -11.71 -21.69 13.75
C MET A 98 -13.09 -21.10 14.12
N ASP A 99 -13.13 -20.11 15.01
CA ASP A 99 -14.35 -19.53 15.58
C ASP A 99 -15.05 -18.51 14.65
N ARG A 100 -14.53 -18.32 13.42
CA ARG A 100 -15.00 -17.33 12.43
C ARG A 100 -15.02 -15.90 12.99
N ARG A 101 -14.18 -15.63 13.98
CA ARG A 101 -14.02 -14.30 14.58
C ARG A 101 -12.92 -13.56 13.83
N THR A 102 -13.09 -12.26 13.67
CA THR A 102 -12.06 -11.44 13.07
C THR A 102 -11.37 -10.61 14.13
N TYR A 103 -10.07 -10.82 14.27
CA TYR A 103 -9.19 -10.08 15.16
C TYR A 103 -8.29 -9.13 14.36
N PRO A 104 -7.69 -8.11 15.02
CA PRO A 104 -6.63 -7.33 14.41
C PRO A 104 -5.51 -8.20 13.82
N ALA A 105 -5.16 -9.29 14.51
CA ALA A 105 -4.19 -10.27 14.02
C ALA A 105 -4.60 -10.92 12.68
N SER A 106 -5.88 -11.22 12.46
CA SER A 106 -6.37 -11.80 11.20
C SER A 106 -6.02 -10.92 10.01
N TYR A 107 -6.24 -9.61 10.14
CA TYR A 107 -5.92 -8.63 9.11
C TYR A 107 -4.42 -8.53 8.85
N ILE A 108 -3.63 -8.52 9.92
CA ILE A 108 -2.18 -8.38 9.81
C ILE A 108 -1.59 -9.60 9.10
N ARG A 109 -2.11 -10.80 9.37
CA ARG A 109 -1.74 -12.03 8.63
C ARG A 109 -2.04 -11.91 7.13
N VAL A 110 -3.26 -11.56 6.74
CA VAL A 110 -3.65 -11.38 5.32
C VAL A 110 -2.73 -10.36 4.64
N ARG A 111 -2.55 -9.20 5.28
CA ARG A 111 -1.77 -8.08 4.78
C ARG A 111 -0.28 -8.40 4.65
N CYS A 112 0.29 -9.13 5.61
CA CYS A 112 1.67 -9.58 5.56
C CYS A 112 1.88 -10.57 4.41
N GLN A 113 0.96 -11.50 4.21
CA GLN A 113 1.06 -12.47 3.13
C GLN A 113 0.93 -11.81 1.74
N LEU A 114 0.04 -10.84 1.58
CA LEU A 114 -0.01 -10.02 0.37
C LEU A 114 1.32 -9.27 0.12
N ALA A 115 1.98 -8.79 1.18
CA ALA A 115 3.30 -8.17 1.07
C ALA A 115 4.38 -9.15 0.58
N VAL A 116 4.32 -10.43 0.97
CA VAL A 116 5.22 -11.47 0.44
C VAL A 116 5.04 -11.62 -1.08
N PHE A 117 3.79 -11.69 -1.56
CA PHE A 117 3.53 -11.75 -3.00
C PHE A 117 3.96 -10.46 -3.72
N LYS A 118 3.76 -9.28 -3.11
CA LYS A 118 4.25 -8.00 -3.64
C LYS A 118 5.78 -8.00 -3.79
N GLU A 119 6.51 -8.48 -2.79
CA GLU A 119 7.98 -8.58 -2.86
C GLU A 119 8.41 -9.51 -4.00
N ARG A 120 7.79 -10.69 -4.12
CA ARG A 120 8.08 -11.63 -5.22
C ARG A 120 7.81 -11.01 -6.59
N LEU A 121 6.72 -10.25 -6.73
CA LEU A 121 6.40 -9.56 -7.98
C LEU A 121 7.40 -8.43 -8.28
N LEU A 122 7.81 -7.67 -7.26
CA LEU A 122 8.83 -6.64 -7.37
C LEU A 122 10.19 -7.21 -7.79
N GLU A 123 10.58 -8.37 -7.26
CA GLU A 123 11.80 -9.06 -7.71
C GLU A 123 11.75 -9.29 -9.22
N GLN A 124 10.59 -9.68 -9.78
CA GLN A 124 10.43 -9.87 -11.24
C GLN A 124 10.43 -8.56 -12.02
N SER A 125 9.75 -7.52 -11.53
CA SER A 125 9.68 -6.23 -12.23
C SER A 125 11.02 -5.49 -12.24
N LEU A 126 11.89 -5.74 -11.26
CA LEU A 126 13.19 -5.09 -11.08
C LEU A 126 14.39 -5.96 -11.51
N ALA A 127 14.18 -7.22 -11.90
CA ALA A 127 15.24 -8.19 -12.23
C ALA A 127 16.16 -7.80 -13.41
N GLY A 128 15.80 -6.76 -14.18
CA GLY A 128 16.54 -6.33 -15.38
C GLY A 128 16.53 -7.40 -16.49
N VAL A 129 17.39 -7.25 -17.50
CA VAL A 129 17.40 -8.03 -18.76
C VAL A 129 17.72 -9.53 -18.58
N LYS A 130 18.01 -10.00 -17.36
CA LYS A 130 18.70 -11.28 -17.13
C LYS A 130 17.79 -12.49 -16.90
N ASP A 131 16.50 -12.31 -16.62
CA ASP A 131 15.64 -13.43 -16.27
C ASP A 131 14.77 -13.86 -17.47
N SER A 132 15.17 -14.94 -18.14
CA SER A 132 14.44 -15.51 -19.27
C SER A 132 13.08 -16.12 -18.87
N ASP A 133 12.85 -16.31 -17.56
CA ASP A 133 11.66 -16.96 -17.03
C ASP A 133 10.65 -15.97 -16.39
N VAL A 134 10.86 -14.65 -16.53
CA VAL A 134 10.01 -13.60 -15.90
C VAL A 134 8.51 -13.82 -16.14
N ILE A 135 8.10 -14.11 -17.38
CA ILE A 135 6.67 -14.33 -17.69
C ILE A 135 6.13 -15.54 -16.91
N ARG A 136 6.87 -16.66 -16.91
CA ARG A 136 6.49 -17.88 -16.19
C ARG A 136 6.43 -17.62 -14.68
N ASN A 137 7.40 -16.88 -14.14
CA ASN A 137 7.46 -16.55 -12.71
C ASN A 137 6.30 -15.65 -12.30
N ILE A 138 5.97 -14.60 -13.08
CA ILE A 138 4.82 -13.72 -12.84
C ILE A 138 3.51 -14.52 -12.86
N GLN A 139 3.34 -15.42 -13.84
CA GLN A 139 2.16 -16.28 -13.92
C GLN A 139 2.05 -17.22 -12.71
N ALA A 140 3.15 -17.82 -12.27
CA ALA A 140 3.18 -18.68 -11.08
C ALA A 140 2.83 -17.89 -9.81
N ILE A 141 3.42 -16.71 -9.62
CA ILE A 141 3.10 -15.80 -8.49
C ILE A 141 1.62 -15.46 -8.48
N SER A 142 1.05 -15.12 -9.64
CA SER A 142 -0.38 -14.80 -9.77
C SER A 142 -1.26 -15.99 -9.38
N ALA A 143 -0.96 -17.18 -9.91
CA ALA A 143 -1.75 -18.38 -9.63
C ALA A 143 -1.70 -18.77 -8.16
N GLU A 144 -0.51 -18.72 -7.54
CA GLU A 144 -0.34 -18.97 -6.11
C GLU A 144 -1.07 -17.94 -5.26
N CYS A 145 -1.03 -16.66 -5.64
CA CYS A 145 -1.72 -15.60 -4.91
C CYS A 145 -3.24 -15.77 -4.97
N THR A 146 -3.80 -16.07 -6.15
CA THR A 146 -5.23 -16.33 -6.30
C THR A 146 -5.66 -17.57 -5.53
N ALA A 147 -4.94 -18.68 -5.65
CA ALA A 147 -5.25 -19.90 -4.90
C ALA A 147 -5.19 -19.66 -3.38
N TRP A 148 -4.22 -18.88 -2.90
CA TRP A 148 -4.12 -18.51 -1.50
C TRP A 148 -5.30 -17.63 -1.05
N TRP A 149 -5.67 -16.61 -1.83
CA TRP A 149 -6.80 -15.73 -1.52
C TRP A 149 -8.13 -16.51 -1.48
N GLU A 150 -8.34 -17.41 -2.44
CA GLU A 150 -9.53 -18.27 -2.50
C GLU A 150 -9.60 -19.26 -1.33
N ALA A 151 -8.45 -19.67 -0.78
CA ALA A 151 -8.36 -20.54 0.39
C ALA A 151 -8.57 -19.79 1.73
N LEU A 152 -8.60 -18.46 1.75
CA LEU A 152 -8.86 -17.70 2.97
C LEU A 152 -10.26 -18.02 3.53
N PRO A 153 -10.42 -18.01 4.87
CA PRO A 153 -11.73 -18.06 5.50
C PRO A 153 -12.67 -17.01 4.89
N THR A 154 -13.90 -17.42 4.56
CA THR A 154 -14.85 -16.56 3.81
C THR A 154 -15.12 -15.23 4.50
N HIS A 155 -15.12 -15.21 5.84
CA HIS A 155 -15.36 -14.00 6.64
C HIS A 155 -14.24 -12.95 6.56
N LEU A 156 -13.10 -13.28 5.94
CA LEU A 156 -11.99 -12.37 5.65
C LEU A 156 -12.00 -11.83 4.22
N ARG A 157 -12.97 -12.25 3.39
CA ARG A 157 -13.05 -11.92 1.97
C ARG A 157 -14.23 -10.99 1.70
N TYR A 158 -13.94 -9.73 1.43
CA TYR A 158 -14.94 -8.69 1.22
C TYR A 158 -15.95 -9.05 0.12
N GLU A 159 -15.48 -9.62 -1.00
CA GLU A 159 -16.27 -9.96 -2.17
C GLU A 159 -17.33 -11.06 -1.92
N THR A 160 -17.33 -11.67 -0.74
CA THR A 160 -18.34 -12.65 -0.32
C THR A 160 -19.53 -12.02 0.40
N TYR A 161 -19.47 -10.73 0.71
CA TYR A 161 -20.52 -10.00 1.42
C TYR A 161 -21.38 -9.17 0.46
N SER A 162 -22.67 -9.09 0.75
CA SER A 162 -23.51 -8.01 0.22
C SER A 162 -23.17 -6.68 0.91
N GLU A 163 -23.57 -5.55 0.30
CA GLU A 163 -23.36 -4.23 0.91
C GLU A 163 -24.05 -4.11 2.27
N GLU A 164 -25.22 -4.70 2.45
CA GLU A 164 -25.95 -4.67 3.71
C GLU A 164 -25.23 -5.48 4.80
N GLU A 165 -24.82 -6.71 4.51
CA GLU A 165 -24.10 -7.56 5.45
C GLU A 165 -22.76 -6.95 5.88
N ALA A 166 -22.03 -6.32 4.95
CA ALA A 166 -20.80 -5.64 5.27
C ALA A 166 -21.06 -4.41 6.15
N TRP A 167 -21.75 -3.41 5.61
CA TRP A 167 -21.85 -2.09 6.25
C TRP A 167 -22.72 -2.07 7.50
N ILE A 168 -23.80 -2.86 7.54
CA ILE A 168 -24.70 -2.94 8.70
C ILE A 168 -24.30 -4.12 9.61
N GLY A 169 -24.07 -5.30 9.04
CA GLY A 169 -23.79 -6.50 9.81
C GLY A 169 -22.43 -6.47 10.51
N LEU A 170 -21.36 -6.14 9.79
CA LEU A 170 -20.00 -6.05 10.35
C LEU A 170 -19.68 -4.66 10.93
N GLY A 171 -20.39 -3.64 10.46
CA GLY A 171 -20.12 -2.24 10.76
C GLY A 171 -19.04 -1.62 9.86
N ALA A 172 -19.01 -0.29 9.82
CA ALA A 172 -18.17 0.49 8.90
C ALA A 172 -16.67 0.23 9.08
N GLY A 173 -16.18 0.20 10.31
CA GLY A 173 -14.75 0.01 10.58
C GLY A 173 -14.23 -1.35 10.09
N MET A 174 -15.01 -2.41 10.27
CA MET A 174 -14.64 -3.74 9.80
C MET A 174 -14.70 -3.83 8.28
N THR A 175 -15.78 -3.30 7.70
CA THR A 175 -15.97 -3.25 6.25
C THR A 175 -14.82 -2.55 5.52
N VAL A 176 -14.37 -1.41 6.05
CA VAL A 176 -13.25 -0.66 5.47
C VAL A 176 -11.95 -1.47 5.49
N ARG A 177 -11.69 -2.22 6.57
CA ARG A 177 -10.49 -3.08 6.66
C ARG A 177 -10.53 -4.20 5.63
N LEU A 178 -11.69 -4.83 5.44
CA LEU A 178 -11.90 -5.86 4.42
C LEU A 178 -11.76 -5.30 2.99
N ILE A 179 -12.38 -4.14 2.71
CA ILE A 179 -12.24 -3.45 1.42
C ILE A 179 -10.76 -3.13 1.16
N SER A 180 -10.04 -2.60 2.16
CA SER A 180 -8.62 -2.29 2.02
C SER A 180 -7.78 -3.51 1.70
N ALA A 181 -8.01 -4.66 2.36
CA ALA A 181 -7.30 -5.90 2.05
C ALA A 181 -7.62 -6.40 0.63
N TYR A 182 -8.89 -6.30 0.21
CA TYR A 182 -9.32 -6.70 -1.12
C TYR A 182 -8.76 -5.79 -2.22
N LEU A 183 -8.73 -4.47 -2.01
CA LEU A 183 -8.09 -3.52 -2.93
C LEU A 183 -6.60 -3.82 -3.11
N GLU A 184 -5.89 -4.21 -2.05
CA GLU A 184 -4.49 -4.60 -2.16
C GLU A 184 -4.28 -5.88 -2.96
N TYR A 185 -5.16 -6.87 -2.77
CA TYR A 185 -5.15 -8.10 -3.56
C TYR A 185 -5.41 -7.79 -5.03
N LEU A 186 -6.46 -7.02 -5.33
CA LEU A 186 -6.77 -6.60 -6.70
C LEU A 186 -5.66 -5.77 -7.33
N HIS A 187 -5.00 -4.90 -6.54
CA HIS A 187 -3.87 -4.11 -7.03
C HIS A 187 -2.68 -4.98 -7.41
N LEU A 188 -2.38 -6.01 -6.61
CA LEU A 188 -1.35 -6.97 -6.95
C LEU A 188 -1.66 -7.72 -8.26
N LEU A 189 -2.93 -8.12 -8.47
CA LEU A 189 -3.35 -8.73 -9.72
C LEU A 189 -3.26 -7.75 -10.90
N PHE A 190 -3.65 -6.49 -10.69
CA PHE A 190 -3.53 -5.43 -11.70
C PHE A 190 -2.08 -5.24 -12.14
N GLN A 191 -1.15 -5.09 -11.19
CA GLN A 191 0.28 -4.96 -11.50
C GLN A 191 0.82 -6.20 -12.23
N THR A 192 0.39 -7.39 -11.81
CA THR A 192 0.74 -8.64 -12.49
C THR A 192 0.28 -8.62 -13.96
N GLN A 193 -0.98 -8.29 -14.22
CA GLN A 193 -1.51 -8.27 -15.58
C GLN A 193 -0.91 -7.14 -16.42
N ARG A 194 -0.61 -5.98 -15.82
CA ARG A 194 0.11 -4.89 -16.50
C ARG A 194 1.50 -5.33 -16.94
N LEU A 195 2.25 -6.00 -16.06
CA LEU A 195 3.57 -6.56 -16.40
C LEU A 195 3.49 -7.61 -17.52
N LEU A 196 2.45 -8.45 -17.52
CA LEU A 196 2.20 -9.41 -18.60
C LEU A 196 1.79 -8.71 -19.90
N HIS A 197 0.97 -7.65 -19.83
CA HIS A 197 0.49 -6.90 -20.98
C HIS A 197 1.62 -6.26 -21.78
N ARG A 198 2.64 -5.75 -21.08
CA ARG A 198 3.90 -5.27 -21.69
C ARG A 198 4.61 -6.31 -22.55
N GLN A 199 4.36 -7.60 -22.31
CA GLN A 199 4.95 -8.71 -23.07
C GLN A 199 3.98 -9.33 -24.08
N THR A 200 2.68 -9.32 -23.79
CA THR A 200 1.66 -9.94 -24.65
C THR A 200 0.31 -9.23 -24.57
N GLN A 201 -0.26 -8.92 -25.73
CA GLN A 201 -1.60 -8.32 -25.86
C GLN A 201 -2.72 -9.23 -25.30
N GLN A 202 -2.46 -10.53 -25.14
CA GLN A 202 -3.42 -11.48 -24.58
C GLN A 202 -3.81 -11.20 -23.12
N ALA A 203 -3.01 -10.41 -22.38
CA ALA A 203 -3.31 -10.04 -21.00
C ALA A 203 -4.33 -8.89 -20.89
N LEU A 204 -4.60 -8.14 -21.97
CA LEU A 204 -5.46 -6.95 -21.93
C LEU A 204 -6.88 -7.24 -21.41
N PRO A 205 -7.59 -8.31 -21.85
CA PRO A 205 -8.95 -8.57 -21.37
C PRO A 205 -9.03 -8.76 -19.85
N VAL A 206 -8.07 -9.48 -19.27
CA VAL A 206 -8.01 -9.74 -17.82
C VAL A 206 -7.59 -8.48 -17.07
N LEU A 207 -6.65 -7.71 -17.63
CA LEU A 207 -6.25 -6.42 -17.07
C LEU A 207 -7.44 -5.47 -16.94
N LEU A 208 -8.24 -5.29 -18.01
CA LEU A 208 -9.43 -4.44 -17.98
C LEU A 208 -10.49 -4.95 -16.99
N GLU A 209 -10.67 -6.27 -16.88
CA GLU A 209 -11.59 -6.86 -15.90
C GLU A 209 -11.19 -6.51 -14.46
N ILE A 210 -9.91 -6.67 -14.13
CA ILE A 210 -9.37 -6.32 -12.80
C ILE A 210 -9.46 -4.82 -12.57
N SER A 211 -9.15 -3.99 -13.57
CA SER A 211 -9.31 -2.54 -13.46
C SER A 211 -10.74 -2.13 -13.16
N LEU A 212 -11.73 -2.78 -13.79
CA LEU A 212 -13.15 -2.51 -13.50
C LEU A 212 -13.53 -2.94 -12.08
N LYS A 213 -12.99 -4.07 -11.60
CA LYS A 213 -13.16 -4.52 -10.20
C LYS A 213 -12.51 -3.56 -9.21
N LEU A 214 -11.31 -3.05 -9.48
CA LEU A 214 -10.62 -2.05 -8.66
C LEU A 214 -11.42 -0.75 -8.57
N LEU A 215 -11.87 -0.24 -9.71
CA LEU A 215 -12.67 0.98 -9.80
C LEU A 215 -13.98 0.81 -9.03
N SER A 216 -14.77 -0.21 -9.33
CA SER A 216 -16.06 -0.44 -8.66
C SER A 216 -15.93 -0.66 -7.15
N THR A 217 -14.91 -1.41 -6.71
CA THR A 217 -14.62 -1.62 -5.28
C THR A 217 -14.24 -0.30 -4.60
N SER A 218 -13.40 0.52 -5.23
CA SER A 218 -12.99 1.82 -4.69
C SER A 218 -14.19 2.77 -4.55
N LEU A 219 -15.14 2.72 -5.48
CA LEU A 219 -16.37 3.51 -5.43
C LEU A 219 -17.33 3.09 -4.31
N VAL A 220 -17.22 1.88 -3.75
CA VAL A 220 -18.03 1.53 -2.58
C VAL A 220 -17.63 2.40 -1.38
N SER A 221 -16.34 2.73 -1.24
CA SER A 221 -15.85 3.58 -0.17
C SER A 221 -16.35 5.02 -0.28
N THR A 222 -16.77 5.45 -1.47
CA THR A 222 -17.28 6.80 -1.73
C THR A 222 -18.78 6.95 -1.46
N LYS A 223 -19.48 5.90 -1.00
CA LYS A 223 -20.92 6.03 -0.75
C LYS A 223 -21.19 6.91 0.50
N PRO A 224 -22.24 7.77 0.49
CA PRO A 224 -22.54 8.70 1.57
C PRO A 224 -22.74 8.07 2.96
N ASN A 225 -23.09 6.78 3.02
CA ASN A 225 -23.27 6.02 4.25
C ASN A 225 -21.95 5.81 5.02
N ASN A 226 -20.81 6.16 4.44
CA ASN A 226 -19.50 6.14 5.10
C ASN A 226 -19.33 7.38 6.00
N ARG A 227 -20.07 7.42 7.12
CA ARG A 227 -20.28 8.61 7.97
C ARG A 227 -19.14 8.94 8.94
N VAL A 228 -18.07 8.14 9.00
CA VAL A 228 -16.98 8.37 9.95
C VAL A 228 -15.88 9.20 9.29
N TYR A 229 -15.63 10.41 9.82
CA TYR A 229 -14.62 11.34 9.32
C TYR A 229 -13.22 10.72 9.26
N GLU A 230 -12.84 9.93 10.27
CA GLU A 230 -11.55 9.22 10.32
C GLU A 230 -11.35 8.23 9.16
N THR A 231 -12.43 7.67 8.63
CA THR A 231 -12.36 6.81 7.45
C THR A 231 -12.19 7.64 6.18
N ARG A 232 -12.86 8.80 6.11
CA ARG A 232 -12.87 9.67 4.92
C ARG A 232 -11.52 10.30 4.61
N ARG A 233 -10.74 10.68 5.64
CA ARG A 233 -9.41 11.29 5.44
C ARG A 233 -8.44 10.40 4.64
N HIS A 234 -8.70 9.09 4.59
CA HIS A 234 -7.84 8.13 3.90
C HIS A 234 -8.24 7.85 2.44
N PHE A 235 -9.39 8.35 1.98
CA PHE A 235 -9.88 8.10 0.62
C PHE A 235 -9.07 8.75 -0.49
N PRO A 236 -8.56 9.99 -0.37
CA PRO A 236 -7.74 10.58 -1.43
C PRO A 236 -6.53 9.71 -1.78
N THR A 237 -5.84 9.19 -0.76
CA THR A 237 -4.74 8.23 -0.91
C THR A 237 -5.22 6.94 -1.58
N VAL A 238 -6.27 6.27 -1.07
CA VAL A 238 -6.81 5.04 -1.69
C VAL A 238 -7.20 5.25 -3.17
N VAL A 239 -7.82 6.39 -3.47
CA VAL A 239 -8.25 6.76 -4.82
C VAL A 239 -7.04 6.98 -5.73
N LEU A 240 -5.99 7.66 -5.26
CA LEU A 240 -4.76 7.85 -6.03
C LEU A 240 -4.01 6.56 -6.31
N PHE A 241 -3.82 5.71 -5.30
CA PHE A 241 -3.01 4.51 -5.45
C PHE A 241 -3.71 3.37 -6.19
N TYR A 242 -5.01 3.19 -5.96
CA TYR A 242 -5.74 2.01 -6.45
C TYR A 242 -6.74 2.35 -7.55
N CYS A 243 -7.41 3.49 -7.45
CA CYS A 243 -8.54 3.82 -8.34
C CYS A 243 -8.06 4.50 -9.63
N PHE A 244 -7.24 5.55 -9.55
CA PHE A 244 -6.85 6.33 -10.73
C PHE A 244 -6.06 5.55 -11.79
N PRO A 245 -5.09 4.68 -11.45
CA PRO A 245 -4.43 3.83 -12.45
C PRO A 245 -5.43 2.96 -13.22
N ALA A 246 -6.35 2.32 -12.50
CA ALA A 246 -7.38 1.47 -13.09
C ALA A 246 -8.39 2.29 -13.92
N ALA A 247 -8.83 3.44 -13.42
CA ALA A 247 -9.78 4.32 -14.09
C ALA A 247 -9.20 4.93 -15.37
N GLY A 248 -7.95 5.40 -15.33
CA GLY A 248 -7.28 5.97 -16.49
C GLY A 248 -7.03 4.93 -17.58
N LEU A 249 -6.58 3.72 -17.22
CA LEU A 249 -6.46 2.61 -18.18
C LEU A 249 -7.80 2.32 -18.87
N LEU A 250 -8.87 2.17 -18.08
CA LEU A 250 -10.22 1.93 -18.61
C LEU A 250 -10.70 3.05 -19.52
N ALA A 251 -10.49 4.31 -19.13
CA ALA A 251 -10.91 5.48 -19.88
C ALA A 251 -10.18 5.58 -21.22
N LEU A 252 -8.86 5.41 -21.22
CA LEU A 252 -8.04 5.52 -22.42
C LEU A 252 -8.25 4.34 -23.38
N GLU A 253 -8.42 3.12 -22.88
CA GLU A 253 -8.81 1.97 -23.73
C GLU A 253 -10.22 2.13 -24.30
N LEU A 254 -11.17 2.64 -23.50
CA LEU A 254 -12.51 2.97 -23.98
C LEU A 254 -12.47 4.03 -25.10
N ARG A 255 -11.64 5.07 -24.94
CA ARG A 255 -11.42 6.11 -25.94
C ARG A 255 -10.84 5.52 -27.22
N ARG A 256 -9.75 4.77 -27.11
CA ARG A 256 -9.06 4.12 -28.23
C ARG A 256 -10.02 3.23 -29.03
N CYS A 257 -10.74 2.33 -28.35
CA CYS A 257 -11.76 1.47 -28.96
C CYS A 257 -12.86 2.28 -29.68
N THR A 258 -13.30 3.41 -29.09
CA THR A 258 -14.32 4.26 -29.71
C THR A 258 -13.83 4.90 -31.01
N ILE A 259 -12.63 5.46 -31.01
CA ILE A 259 -12.04 6.15 -32.16
C ILE A 259 -11.71 5.18 -33.29
N GLU A 260 -11.17 4.00 -32.95
CA GLU A 260 -10.82 2.97 -33.94
C GLU A 260 -12.03 2.17 -34.43
N GLY A 261 -13.21 2.33 -33.83
CA GLY A 261 -14.40 1.55 -34.16
C GLY A 261 -14.29 0.07 -33.75
N VAL A 262 -13.45 -0.25 -32.76
CA VAL A 262 -13.23 -1.61 -32.25
C VAL A 262 -13.99 -1.80 -30.94
N SER A 263 -14.57 -2.98 -30.73
CA SER A 263 -15.24 -3.30 -29.46
C SER A 263 -14.23 -3.55 -28.34
N LEU A 264 -14.56 -3.13 -27.12
CA LEU A 264 -13.85 -3.58 -25.91
C LEU A 264 -13.89 -5.12 -25.79
N PRO A 265 -12.89 -5.73 -25.14
CA PRO A 265 -12.93 -7.15 -24.81
C PRO A 265 -14.20 -7.55 -24.06
N SER A 266 -14.71 -8.75 -24.31
CA SER A 266 -15.98 -9.22 -23.72
C SER A 266 -15.97 -9.37 -22.20
N THR A 267 -14.81 -9.28 -21.56
CA THR A 267 -14.64 -9.29 -20.10
C THR A 267 -15.19 -8.03 -19.43
N VAL A 268 -15.33 -6.92 -20.17
CA VAL A 268 -15.88 -5.66 -19.68
C VAL A 268 -16.92 -5.12 -20.65
N THR A 269 -17.99 -4.53 -20.14
CA THR A 269 -18.99 -3.86 -20.99
C THR A 269 -18.71 -2.38 -21.09
N ARG A 270 -18.89 -1.80 -22.30
CA ARG A 270 -18.79 -0.35 -22.52
C ARG A 270 -19.65 0.43 -21.53
N ALA A 271 -20.87 -0.04 -21.27
CA ALA A 271 -21.81 0.61 -20.37
C ALA A 271 -21.32 0.62 -18.91
N ASP A 272 -20.71 -0.47 -18.43
CA ASP A 272 -20.20 -0.54 -17.06
C ASP A 272 -18.99 0.36 -16.88
N VAL A 273 -18.10 0.42 -17.87
CA VAL A 273 -16.95 1.33 -17.84
C VAL A 273 -17.42 2.78 -17.78
N ILE A 274 -18.29 3.20 -18.70
CA ILE A 274 -18.84 4.56 -18.73
C ILE A 274 -19.50 4.90 -17.40
N ARG A 275 -20.38 4.02 -16.88
CA ARG A 275 -21.13 4.28 -15.65
C ARG A 275 -20.20 4.47 -14.44
N ASN A 276 -19.24 3.56 -14.25
CA ASN A 276 -18.33 3.64 -13.11
C ASN A 276 -17.40 4.87 -13.21
N LEU A 277 -16.90 5.19 -14.41
CA LEU A 277 -16.11 6.40 -14.63
C LEU A 277 -16.93 7.66 -14.34
N SER A 278 -18.19 7.74 -14.79
CA SER A 278 -19.07 8.88 -14.49
C SER A 278 -19.36 9.02 -12.99
N VAL A 279 -19.51 7.92 -12.26
CA VAL A 279 -19.67 7.95 -10.80
C VAL A 279 -18.38 8.46 -10.15
N LEU A 280 -17.21 7.99 -10.59
CA LEU A 280 -15.93 8.47 -10.07
C LEU A 280 -15.78 9.97 -10.28
N THR A 281 -16.01 10.48 -11.49
CA THR A 281 -15.82 11.90 -11.78
C THR A 281 -16.73 12.80 -10.94
N SER A 282 -17.98 12.37 -10.73
CA SER A 282 -18.92 13.06 -9.84
C SER A 282 -18.52 12.97 -8.37
N CYS A 283 -17.87 11.88 -7.94
CA CYS A 283 -17.51 11.71 -6.54
C CYS A 283 -16.24 12.46 -6.13
N LEU A 284 -15.30 12.64 -7.06
CA LEU A 284 -14.00 13.27 -6.79
C LEU A 284 -14.12 14.71 -6.30
N GLU A 285 -15.17 15.44 -6.72
CA GLU A 285 -15.42 16.83 -6.32
C GLU A 285 -15.62 17.02 -4.81
N TRP A 286 -16.08 16.00 -4.09
CA TRP A 286 -16.34 16.08 -2.65
C TRP A 286 -15.43 15.18 -1.81
N ILE A 287 -14.73 14.23 -2.43
CA ILE A 287 -13.77 13.35 -1.74
C ILE A 287 -12.44 14.06 -1.52
N VAL A 288 -11.98 14.80 -2.52
CA VAL A 288 -10.67 15.46 -2.51
C VAL A 288 -10.86 16.88 -2.03
N LEU A 289 -10.40 17.17 -0.82
CA LEU A 289 -10.61 18.48 -0.19
C LEU A 289 -9.51 19.47 -0.61
N PRO A 290 -9.84 20.78 -0.70
CA PRO A 290 -8.84 21.83 -0.88
C PRO A 290 -7.89 21.83 0.33
N GLY A 291 -6.64 21.44 0.12
CA GLY A 291 -5.63 21.29 1.19
C GLY A 291 -5.02 19.89 1.28
N ASP A 292 -5.64 18.86 0.67
CA ASP A 292 -5.01 17.55 0.56
C ASP A 292 -3.75 17.65 -0.31
N GLY A 293 -2.65 17.00 0.08
CA GLY A 293 -1.37 17.05 -0.66
C GLY A 293 -1.51 16.66 -2.14
N ASN A 294 -2.44 15.75 -2.45
CA ASN A 294 -2.72 15.28 -3.80
C ASN A 294 -3.83 16.05 -4.54
N SER A 295 -4.39 17.11 -3.96
CA SER A 295 -5.62 17.75 -4.47
C SER A 295 -5.50 18.25 -5.92
N LYS A 296 -4.36 18.85 -6.29
CA LYS A 296 -4.10 19.33 -7.65
C LYS A 296 -4.04 18.18 -8.67
N LEU A 297 -3.27 17.13 -8.38
CA LEU A 297 -3.13 15.97 -9.26
C LEU A 297 -4.47 15.24 -9.45
N CYS A 298 -5.20 15.03 -8.36
CA CYS A 298 -6.54 14.46 -8.42
C CYS A 298 -7.51 15.30 -9.26
N SER A 299 -7.42 16.64 -9.18
CA SER A 299 -8.23 17.55 -10.01
C SER A 299 -7.92 17.40 -11.50
N GLU A 300 -6.64 17.34 -11.87
CA GLU A 300 -6.22 17.15 -13.27
C GLU A 300 -6.64 15.79 -13.82
N LEU A 301 -6.48 14.73 -13.02
CA LEU A 301 -6.96 13.40 -13.38
C LEU A 301 -8.49 13.38 -13.54
N ASN A 302 -9.23 14.07 -12.68
CA ASN A 302 -10.69 14.19 -12.81
C ASN A 302 -11.09 14.88 -14.13
N LYS A 303 -10.42 15.99 -14.46
CA LYS A 303 -10.64 16.71 -15.73
C LYS A 303 -10.35 15.82 -16.94
N MET A 304 -9.29 15.02 -16.88
CA MET A 304 -8.97 14.04 -17.92
C MET A 304 -10.09 13.03 -18.09
N LEU A 305 -10.53 12.39 -17.01
CA LEU A 305 -11.61 11.40 -17.06
C LEU A 305 -12.91 12.00 -17.62
N ALA A 306 -13.28 13.21 -17.19
CA ALA A 306 -14.45 13.92 -17.70
C ALA A 306 -14.35 14.17 -19.21
N LYS A 307 -13.19 14.66 -19.69
CA LYS A 307 -12.97 14.91 -21.12
C LYS A 307 -13.00 13.66 -21.97
N VAL A 308 -12.42 12.57 -21.48
CA VAL A 308 -12.50 11.27 -22.17
C VAL A 308 -13.95 10.80 -22.27
N LEU A 309 -14.73 10.94 -21.19
CA LEU A 309 -16.15 10.60 -21.21
C LEU A 309 -16.93 11.45 -22.22
N ASP A 310 -16.72 12.76 -22.22
CA ASP A 310 -17.37 13.68 -23.16
C ASP A 310 -17.05 13.32 -24.61
N GLU A 311 -15.78 13.03 -24.91
CA GLU A 311 -15.35 12.63 -26.24
C GLU A 311 -16.00 11.31 -26.67
N VAL A 312 -15.99 10.31 -25.79
CA VAL A 312 -16.53 8.97 -26.06
C VAL A 312 -18.05 8.98 -26.25
N LEU A 313 -18.77 9.84 -25.51
CA LEU A 313 -20.22 9.95 -25.57
C LEU A 313 -20.70 10.77 -26.78
N ASN A 314 -19.94 11.78 -27.18
CA ASN A 314 -20.28 12.66 -28.31
C ASN A 314 -19.57 12.25 -29.63
N TYR A 315 -18.91 11.10 -29.66
CA TYR A 315 -18.18 10.64 -30.84
C TYR A 315 -19.12 10.33 -32.01
N GLU A 316 -18.89 10.99 -33.15
CA GLU A 316 -19.52 10.69 -34.42
C GLU A 316 -18.48 10.11 -35.39
N PRO A 317 -18.66 8.89 -35.90
CA PRO A 317 -17.71 8.30 -36.83
C PRO A 317 -17.69 9.09 -38.15
N PRO A 318 -16.51 9.31 -38.76
CA PRO A 318 -16.42 10.03 -40.03
C PRO A 318 -17.25 9.32 -41.10
N VAL A 319 -18.16 10.07 -41.74
CA VAL A 319 -19.03 9.56 -42.79
C VAL A 319 -18.17 9.15 -44.00
N ASN A 320 -18.11 7.85 -44.28
CA ASN A 320 -17.46 7.29 -45.47
C ASN A 320 -18.06 7.91 -46.75
N GLY A 321 -17.38 8.87 -47.37
CA GLY A 321 -17.84 9.46 -48.63
C GLY A 321 -17.11 10.70 -49.16
N ALA A 322 -16.25 11.37 -48.39
CA ALA A 322 -15.48 12.50 -48.90
C ALA A 322 -14.02 12.09 -49.19
N LEU A 323 -13.81 11.39 -50.32
CA LEU A 323 -12.58 11.62 -51.09
C LEU A 323 -12.70 13.03 -51.68
N GLY A 324 -12.37 14.03 -50.87
CA GLY A 324 -12.30 15.42 -51.27
C GLY A 324 -11.00 15.98 -50.71
N ASN A 325 -9.98 15.99 -51.57
CA ASN A 325 -8.72 16.73 -51.51
C ASN A 325 -8.09 16.94 -50.13
N GLY A 326 -6.89 16.35 -49.96
CA GLY A 326 -6.00 16.70 -48.87
C GLY A 326 -5.72 18.21 -48.84
N GLU A 327 -5.44 18.68 -47.62
CA GLU A 327 -5.35 20.08 -47.17
C GLU A 327 -6.71 20.61 -46.65
N ASP A 328 -6.88 20.49 -45.32
CA ASP A 328 -7.75 21.31 -44.44
C ASP A 328 -8.63 20.51 -43.44
N LEU A 329 -8.00 19.62 -42.65
CA LEU A 329 -8.55 19.15 -41.36
C LEU A 329 -7.51 19.09 -40.23
N ALA A 330 -6.45 19.90 -40.34
CA ALA A 330 -5.67 20.29 -39.17
C ALA A 330 -6.41 21.45 -38.46
N GLY A 331 -7.48 21.11 -37.75
CA GLY A 331 -8.12 22.02 -36.80
C GLY A 331 -7.13 22.36 -35.68
N SER A 332 -6.37 23.42 -35.90
CA SER A 332 -5.45 24.05 -34.95
C SER A 332 -6.22 24.57 -33.73
N GLY A 333 -6.35 23.73 -32.71
CA GLY A 333 -6.49 24.10 -31.31
C GLY A 333 -5.70 23.09 -30.50
N GLN A 334 -4.76 23.54 -29.65
CA GLN A 334 -4.03 22.65 -28.74
C GLN A 334 -5.05 21.81 -27.96
N GLY A 335 -5.01 20.48 -28.13
CA GLY A 335 -5.89 19.58 -27.41
C GLY A 335 -5.58 19.63 -25.91
N PHE A 336 -6.53 19.24 -25.06
CA PHE A 336 -6.28 19.16 -23.62
C PHE A 336 -5.06 18.28 -23.27
N PHE A 337 -4.86 17.21 -24.02
CA PHE A 337 -3.71 16.31 -23.89
C PHE A 337 -2.40 16.91 -24.42
N ASP A 338 -2.44 18.06 -25.10
CA ASP A 338 -1.26 18.78 -25.60
C ASP A 338 -0.84 19.93 -24.67
N MET A 339 -1.59 20.17 -23.59
CA MET A 339 -1.33 21.25 -22.63
C MET A 339 -0.69 20.70 -21.36
N PRO A 340 0.34 21.36 -20.81
CA PRO A 340 0.87 21.02 -19.49
C PRO A 340 -0.22 21.20 -18.43
N THR A 341 -0.40 20.19 -17.59
CA THR A 341 -1.54 20.08 -16.67
C THR A 341 -1.34 20.87 -15.37
N ILE A 342 -0.10 20.95 -14.89
CA ILE A 342 0.34 21.68 -13.69
C ILE A 342 1.70 22.32 -14.04
N ASP A 343 2.05 23.45 -13.43
CA ASP A 343 3.37 24.08 -13.61
C ASP A 343 4.49 23.04 -13.36
N GLY A 344 5.16 22.60 -14.44
CA GLY A 344 6.26 21.65 -14.41
C GLY A 344 5.93 20.18 -14.69
N LEU A 345 4.66 19.80 -14.91
CA LEU A 345 4.27 18.44 -15.29
C LEU A 345 4.05 18.31 -16.81
N GLU A 346 4.57 17.22 -17.37
CA GLU A 346 4.34 16.88 -18.78
C GLU A 346 2.83 16.64 -19.05
N PRO A 347 2.36 16.89 -20.29
CA PRO A 347 0.97 16.63 -20.66
C PRO A 347 0.56 15.17 -20.41
N ILE A 348 -0.71 14.94 -20.08
CA ILE A 348 -1.22 13.58 -19.84
C ILE A 348 -1.17 12.78 -21.15
N PRO A 349 -0.55 11.59 -21.17
CA PRO A 349 -0.54 10.75 -22.37
C PRO A 349 -1.93 10.23 -22.75
N THR A 350 -2.14 10.02 -24.05
CA THR A 350 -3.38 9.45 -24.59
C THR A 350 -3.35 7.93 -24.73
N GLN A 351 -2.16 7.33 -24.66
CA GLN A 351 -1.97 5.88 -24.64
C GLN A 351 -2.04 5.36 -23.21
N ALA A 352 -2.69 4.22 -23.03
CA ALA A 352 -3.02 3.72 -21.71
C ALA A 352 -1.78 3.31 -20.89
N GLU A 353 -0.78 2.68 -21.52
CA GLU A 353 0.47 2.33 -20.82
C GLU A 353 1.36 3.53 -20.52
N ASP A 354 1.49 4.47 -21.48
CA ASP A 354 2.25 5.70 -21.27
C ASP A 354 1.62 6.53 -20.13
N PHE A 355 0.29 6.55 -20.03
CA PHE A 355 -0.42 7.17 -18.91
C PHE A 355 -0.07 6.53 -17.57
N LEU A 356 0.04 5.20 -17.51
CA LEU A 356 0.35 4.52 -16.25
C LEU A 356 1.80 4.77 -15.80
N ASP A 357 2.73 4.94 -16.74
CA ASP A 357 4.11 5.36 -16.44
C ASP A 357 4.18 6.84 -16.05
N TRP A 358 3.49 7.72 -16.80
CA TRP A 358 3.35 9.14 -16.46
C TRP A 358 2.73 9.34 -15.08
N LEU A 359 1.67 8.60 -14.73
CA LEU A 359 1.01 8.73 -13.44
C LEU A 359 1.96 8.35 -12.29
N HIS A 360 2.76 7.30 -12.49
CA HIS A 360 3.80 6.93 -11.53
C HIS A 360 4.79 8.07 -11.31
N ASP A 361 5.28 8.68 -12.38
CA ASP A 361 6.24 9.80 -12.31
C ASP A 361 5.60 11.09 -11.76
N ALA A 362 4.33 11.35 -12.08
CA ALA A 362 3.59 12.52 -11.62
C ALA A 362 3.31 12.49 -10.12
N THR A 363 3.08 11.30 -9.56
CA THR A 363 3.02 11.10 -8.10
C THR A 363 4.37 11.27 -7.41
N TRP A 364 5.47 11.25 -8.16
CA TRP A 364 6.85 11.27 -7.65
C TRP A 364 7.54 12.64 -7.72
N ASN A 365 7.39 13.34 -8.85
CA ASN A 365 8.17 14.54 -9.18
C ASN A 365 7.48 15.86 -8.87
N ASN A 366 6.22 15.86 -8.45
CA ASN A 366 5.49 17.11 -8.24
C ASN A 366 6.07 17.88 -7.02
N PRO A 367 6.64 19.08 -7.23
CA PRO A 367 7.34 19.85 -6.20
C PRO A 367 6.40 20.50 -5.17
N ASP A 368 5.09 20.55 -5.47
CA ASP A 368 4.05 20.97 -4.52
C ASP A 368 3.56 19.80 -3.64
N LEU A 369 4.05 18.57 -3.86
CA LEU A 369 3.76 17.43 -2.99
C LEU A 369 4.60 17.54 -1.73
N ASP A 370 3.93 17.69 -0.59
CA ASP A 370 4.59 17.49 0.70
C ASP A 370 4.90 16.00 0.88
N LYS A 371 6.15 15.62 0.61
CA LYS A 371 6.59 14.22 0.61
C LYS A 371 6.49 13.60 2.01
N GLU A 372 6.50 14.40 3.06
CA GLU A 372 6.30 13.96 4.44
C GLU A 372 4.86 13.55 4.72
N ASP A 373 3.85 14.27 4.21
CA ASP A 373 2.44 13.94 4.42
C ASP A 373 2.03 12.64 3.72
N HIS A 374 2.56 12.35 2.53
CA HIS A 374 2.27 11.08 1.84
C HIS A 374 2.95 9.87 2.48
N LEU A 375 4.20 10.03 2.93
CA LEU A 375 4.82 9.00 3.76
C LEU A 375 4.00 8.79 5.02
N THR A 376 3.51 9.86 5.64
CA THR A 376 2.67 9.80 6.84
C THR A 376 1.34 9.12 6.55
N GLU A 377 0.65 9.36 5.43
CA GLU A 377 -0.62 8.68 5.07
C GLU A 377 -0.46 7.20 4.69
N ILE A 378 0.59 6.84 3.95
CA ILE A 378 0.95 5.44 3.65
C ILE A 378 1.37 4.71 4.93
N ILE A 379 2.07 5.41 5.83
CA ILE A 379 2.41 4.93 7.17
C ILE A 379 1.16 4.89 8.06
N ILE A 380 0.16 5.77 7.94
CA ILE A 380 -1.09 5.75 8.72
C ILE A 380 -1.97 4.55 8.33
N HIS A 381 -2.02 4.18 7.05
CA HIS A 381 -2.58 2.89 6.60
C HIS A 381 -1.89 1.68 7.27
N SER A 382 -0.66 1.88 7.77
CA SER A 382 0.11 0.93 8.55
C SER A 382 -0.04 1.15 10.08
N LYS A 383 -0.30 2.38 10.57
CA LYS A 383 -0.52 2.72 11.99
C LYS A 383 -1.74 2.02 12.57
N HIS A 384 -2.85 1.91 11.83
CA HIS A 384 -4.02 1.13 12.29
C HIS A 384 -3.75 -0.39 12.44
N SER A 385 -2.63 -0.90 11.91
CA SER A 385 -2.19 -2.28 12.14
C SER A 385 -1.31 -2.42 13.41
N ILE A 386 -0.81 -1.30 13.95
CA ILE A 386 0.06 -1.24 15.13
C ILE A 386 -0.77 -0.86 16.39
N LEU A 387 -1.79 -0.03 16.24
CA LEU A 387 -2.55 0.61 17.34
C LEU A 387 -3.68 -0.23 17.97
N ALA A 388 -3.80 -1.52 17.67
CA ALA A 388 -4.93 -2.33 18.13
C ALA A 388 -4.78 -2.94 19.55
N PHE A 389 -3.71 -2.63 20.29
CA PHE A 389 -3.45 -3.23 21.61
C PHE A 389 -3.59 -2.22 22.77
N PRO A 390 -4.50 -2.43 23.72
CA PRO A 390 -4.38 -1.84 25.05
C PRO A 390 -3.22 -2.54 25.75
N GLY A 391 -2.05 -1.90 25.81
CA GLY A 391 -0.85 -2.48 26.45
C GLY A 391 0.49 -2.02 25.90
N LEU A 392 0.52 -1.25 24.81
CA LEU A 392 1.76 -0.65 24.30
C LEU A 392 2.41 0.35 25.28
N SER A 393 1.66 0.84 26.27
CA SER A 393 2.20 1.60 27.41
C SER A 393 3.19 0.78 28.28
N LEU A 394 3.09 -0.56 28.27
CA LEU A 394 3.95 -1.47 29.05
C LEU A 394 5.17 -1.97 28.25
N LEU A 395 5.17 -1.84 26.92
CA LEU A 395 6.30 -2.19 26.05
C LEU A 395 7.18 -0.99 25.69
N LEU A 396 6.69 0.24 25.88
CA LEU A 396 7.51 1.45 25.77
C LEU A 396 8.77 1.37 26.64
N PRO A 397 8.70 1.00 27.94
CA PRO A 397 9.87 0.85 28.77
C PRO A 397 10.80 -0.27 28.29
N LEU A 398 10.30 -1.32 27.64
CA LEU A 398 11.13 -2.43 27.13
C LEU A 398 11.89 -2.05 25.85
N VAL A 399 11.32 -1.18 25.01
CA VAL A 399 12.03 -0.57 23.87
C VAL A 399 13.10 0.40 24.38
N THR A 400 12.80 1.21 25.41
CA THR A 400 13.78 2.11 26.05
C THR A 400 14.84 1.35 26.86
N LEU A 401 14.49 0.29 27.61
CA LEU A 401 15.41 -0.57 28.37
C LEU A 401 16.26 -1.45 27.46
N ALA A 402 15.72 -1.94 26.34
CA ALA A 402 16.52 -2.63 25.33
C ALA A 402 17.54 -1.66 24.71
N TRP A 403 17.14 -0.40 24.45
CA TRP A 403 18.03 0.65 23.96
C TRP A 403 19.11 1.04 24.99
N ASP A 404 18.75 1.20 26.27
CA ASP A 404 19.70 1.48 27.36
C ASP A 404 20.65 0.31 27.63
N ARG A 405 20.19 -0.94 27.51
CA ARG A 405 21.03 -2.14 27.61
C ARG A 405 21.98 -2.29 26.42
N ILE A 406 21.57 -1.91 25.21
CA ILE A 406 22.43 -1.89 24.02
C ILE A 406 23.52 -0.81 24.15
N VAL A 407 23.17 0.40 24.62
CA VAL A 407 24.11 1.49 24.90
C VAL A 407 25.08 1.14 26.04
N CYS A 408 24.62 0.45 27.08
CA CYS A 408 25.48 -0.03 28.17
C CYS A 408 26.37 -1.21 27.77
N TYR A 409 25.87 -2.13 26.93
CA TYR A 409 26.66 -3.25 26.39
C TYR A 409 27.77 -2.75 25.45
N GLN A 410 27.48 -1.76 24.59
CA GLN A 410 28.49 -1.11 23.75
C GLN A 410 29.55 -0.34 24.55
N ARG A 411 29.18 0.30 25.67
CA ARG A 411 30.15 0.92 26.61
C ARG A 411 31.02 -0.09 27.36
N SER A 412 30.54 -1.32 27.55
CA SER A 412 31.27 -2.38 28.28
C SER A 412 32.28 -3.15 27.42
N LEU A 413 32.26 -2.95 26.11
CA LEU A 413 33.13 -3.61 25.13
C LEU A 413 34.32 -2.73 24.69
N GLU A 414 34.47 -1.51 25.21
CA GLU A 414 35.67 -0.71 25.01
C GLU A 414 36.79 -1.19 25.95
N PRO A 415 37.95 -1.61 25.42
CA PRO A 415 39.08 -1.97 26.28
C PRO A 415 39.70 -0.71 26.88
N PHE A 416 39.73 -0.64 28.21
CA PHE A 416 40.75 0.13 28.92
C PHE A 416 42.13 -0.45 28.57
N ASP A 417 43.05 0.31 27.97
CA ASP A 417 44.08 1.02 28.75
C ASP A 417 45.11 1.82 27.90
N THR A 418 45.52 2.94 28.49
CA THR A 418 46.82 3.67 28.49
C THR A 418 47.67 4.05 27.25
N THR A 419 48.18 5.30 27.35
CA THR A 419 49.50 5.86 26.98
C THR A 419 49.74 6.63 25.68
N GLU A 420 50.55 7.68 25.89
CA GLU A 420 50.96 8.82 25.06
C GLU A 420 51.90 8.49 23.88
N GLU A 421 51.93 9.47 22.96
CA GLU A 421 53.04 9.95 22.13
C GLU A 421 53.37 9.35 20.74
N ALA A 422 53.43 10.30 19.79
CA ALA A 422 54.38 10.47 18.68
C ALA A 422 54.06 9.94 17.26
N SER A 423 53.74 10.92 16.41
CA SER A 423 54.40 11.24 15.11
C SER A 423 53.96 10.62 13.77
N SER A 424 53.65 11.57 12.88
CA SER A 424 53.86 11.60 11.42
C SER A 424 52.81 10.99 10.48
N THR A 425 52.03 11.92 9.92
CA THR A 425 51.69 12.12 8.50
C THR A 425 51.24 10.95 7.60
N VAL A 426 50.09 11.20 6.95
CA VAL A 426 49.57 10.74 5.64
C VAL A 426 48.33 9.81 5.72
N TYR A 427 47.33 10.20 4.90
CA TYR A 427 46.04 9.57 4.54
C TYR A 427 44.73 10.07 5.20
N ALA A 428 44.22 11.13 4.56
CA ALA A 428 42.84 11.41 4.13
C ALA A 428 41.65 10.60 4.71
N GLY A 429 40.62 11.36 5.12
CA GLY A 429 39.22 10.97 5.01
C GLY A 429 38.49 10.72 6.33
N GLY A 430 37.69 11.70 6.76
CA GLY A 430 36.60 11.46 7.71
C GLY A 430 36.78 12.08 9.10
N VAL A 431 36.54 13.39 9.23
CA VAL A 431 35.98 13.99 10.46
C VAL A 431 35.23 15.27 10.06
N ALA A 432 33.94 15.15 9.74
CA ALA A 432 33.04 16.30 9.64
C ALA A 432 31.58 15.85 9.84
N ALA A 433 31.26 15.19 10.95
CA ALA A 433 29.87 14.84 11.30
C ALA A 433 29.66 14.58 12.80
N SER A 434 30.24 15.38 13.70
CA SER A 434 30.09 15.17 15.15
C SER A 434 29.64 16.40 15.94
N ALA A 435 29.09 17.44 15.32
CA ALA A 435 28.72 18.64 16.06
C ALA A 435 27.52 19.40 15.48
N TYR A 436 26.41 18.71 15.20
CA TYR A 436 25.09 19.36 15.05
C TYR A 436 23.99 18.35 15.40
N CYS A 437 23.58 18.33 16.67
CA CYS A 437 22.29 17.78 17.09
C CYS A 437 21.78 18.73 18.17
N GLY A 438 21.11 19.79 17.69
CA GLY A 438 20.56 20.87 18.52
C GLY A 438 19.25 20.45 19.18
N LYS A 439 18.83 21.23 20.19
CA LYS A 439 17.60 21.02 20.97
C LYS A 439 16.31 20.86 20.15
N GLU A 440 16.29 21.32 18.89
CA GLU A 440 15.18 21.12 17.94
C GLU A 440 14.89 19.63 17.67
N ASP A 441 15.92 18.78 17.74
CA ASP A 441 15.79 17.33 17.55
C ASP A 441 14.98 16.68 18.70
N VAL A 442 15.00 17.27 19.91
CA VAL A 442 14.23 16.77 21.06
C VAL A 442 12.75 17.18 20.96
N GLU A 443 12.45 18.36 20.42
CA GLU A 443 11.07 18.82 20.19
C GLU A 443 10.43 18.12 18.97
N VAL A 444 11.19 17.83 17.90
CA VAL A 444 10.71 17.00 16.78
C VAL A 444 10.53 15.54 17.21
N ARG A 445 11.41 15.00 18.06
CA ARG A 445 11.24 13.65 18.66
C ARG A 445 10.06 13.59 19.63
N ALA A 446 9.79 14.67 20.36
CA ALA A 446 8.59 14.82 21.18
C ALA A 446 7.33 14.98 20.33
N ALA A 447 7.37 15.67 19.18
CA ALA A 447 6.22 15.82 18.27
C ALA A 447 5.89 14.53 17.48
N VAL A 448 6.89 13.73 17.11
CA VAL A 448 6.68 12.40 16.52
C VAL A 448 6.08 11.43 17.54
N LEU A 449 6.45 11.57 18.82
CA LEU A 449 5.85 10.84 19.93
C LEU A 449 4.48 11.41 20.31
N GLU A 450 4.27 12.73 20.40
CA GLU A 450 2.98 13.37 20.71
C GLU A 450 1.95 13.15 19.59
N GLY A 451 2.35 13.12 18.32
CA GLY A 451 1.53 12.67 17.20
C GLY A 451 1.30 11.14 17.15
N LEU A 452 1.98 10.37 18.00
CA LEU A 452 1.64 8.98 18.35
C LEU A 452 0.71 8.90 19.59
N PHE A 453 0.60 9.97 20.40
CA PHE A 453 -0.16 10.03 21.66
C PHE A 453 -1.53 10.72 21.54
N ASP A 454 -1.72 11.73 20.66
CA ASP A 454 -2.96 12.54 20.63
C ASP A 454 -4.20 11.78 20.06
N ASP A 455 -4.02 10.80 19.17
CA ASP A 455 -5.12 9.97 18.65
C ASP A 455 -5.45 8.75 19.56
N MET A 456 -4.77 8.59 20.71
CA MET A 456 -5.15 7.57 21.71
C MET A 456 -6.31 8.00 22.62
N ALA A 457 -6.76 9.25 22.55
CA ALA A 457 -7.75 9.80 23.49
C ALA A 457 -9.22 9.43 23.20
N ASP A 458 -9.54 8.89 22.02
CA ASP A 458 -10.94 8.60 21.61
C ASP A 458 -11.25 7.10 21.42
N TYR A 459 -10.50 6.21 22.06
CA TYR A 459 -10.90 4.81 22.21
C TYR A 459 -12.09 4.71 23.18
N ASP A 460 -13.32 4.64 22.66
CA ASP A 460 -14.54 4.36 23.45
C ASP A 460 -14.42 2.97 24.12
N PRO A 461 -14.36 2.90 25.46
CA PRO A 461 -14.36 1.64 26.16
C PRO A 461 -15.81 1.21 26.40
N ARG A 462 -16.44 0.61 25.39
CA ARG A 462 -17.69 -0.15 25.57
C ARG A 462 -17.69 -1.46 24.80
#